data_AF-A0A519V606-F1
#
_entry.id   AF-A0A519V606-F1
#
_cell.length_a   1.000
_cell.length_b   1.000
_cell.length_c   1.000
_cell.angle_alpha   90.00
_cell.angle_beta   90.00
_cell.angle_gamma   90.00
#
_symmetry.space_group_name_H-M   'P 1'
#
loop_
_entity.id
_entity.type
_entity.pdbx_description
1 polymer ?
#
loop_
_entity_poly.entity_id
_entity_poly.type
_entity_poly.pdbx_seq_one_letter_code
_entity_poly.pdbx_strand_id
1 'polypeptide(L)'
;MNQDYSPLLVSSPAHLARFGEIKQQNPWWRMLLGLNKIPEGFPRAYVGGNAVPVNFFAKGSLHLGEQQFTFTSREPGFDNGQRYAHITPDFHLDLPYASLARVERYEPPAAYIKYFNLNWIRIQLSAPNAPDELLLSCTGSGTEMALIRQSNELLYNELQAKLRQGSGTAPGV
;
A
#
# COMPACT_ATOMS: atom_id res chain seq x y z
N MET A 1 -20.25 12.06 -1.73
CA MET A 1 -20.18 10.63 -2.08
C MET A 1 -19.17 9.99 -1.17
N ASN A 2 -19.57 8.92 -0.48
CA ASN A 2 -18.70 8.09 0.35
C ASN A 2 -18.33 6.86 -0.49
N GLN A 3 -17.04 6.58 -0.63
CA GLN A 3 -16.54 5.49 -1.47
C GLN A 3 -15.58 4.61 -0.67
N ASP A 4 -15.74 3.30 -0.79
CA ASP A 4 -14.90 2.30 -0.12
C ASP A 4 -13.99 1.59 -1.13
N TYR A 5 -12.73 1.40 -0.75
CA TYR A 5 -11.74 0.64 -1.49
C TYR A 5 -11.25 -0.53 -0.64
N SER A 6 -11.52 -1.76 -1.08
CA SER A 6 -11.13 -2.98 -0.38
C SER A 6 -10.97 -4.15 -1.35
N PRO A 7 -9.88 -4.95 -1.27
CA PRO A 7 -8.73 -4.75 -0.40
C PRO A 7 -7.77 -3.68 -0.92
N LEU A 8 -7.25 -2.85 -0.01
CA LEU A 8 -6.21 -1.87 -0.27
C LEU A 8 -4.92 -2.27 0.46
N LEU A 9 -3.79 -2.13 -0.22
CA LEU A 9 -2.45 -2.31 0.32
C LEU A 9 -1.84 -0.97 0.67
N VAL A 10 -1.11 -0.94 1.78
CA VAL A 10 -0.32 0.22 2.22
C VAL A 10 1.16 -0.17 2.31
N SER A 11 2.00 0.69 1.76
CA SER A 11 3.45 0.58 1.77
C SER A 11 4.08 1.96 1.97
N SER A 12 5.41 2.02 1.92
CA SER A 12 6.18 3.26 1.90
C SER A 12 7.37 3.08 0.97
N PRO A 13 8.00 4.16 0.46
CA PRO A 13 9.20 4.03 -0.34
C PRO A 13 10.32 3.29 0.39
N ALA A 14 10.48 3.57 1.69
CA ALA A 14 11.46 2.89 2.55
C ALA A 14 11.18 1.38 2.63
N HIS A 15 9.92 0.98 2.82
CA HIS A 15 9.52 -0.43 2.81
C HIS A 15 9.80 -1.09 1.45
N LEU A 16 9.44 -0.43 0.34
CA LEU A 16 9.69 -0.95 -1.01
C LEU A 16 11.18 -1.06 -1.35
N ALA A 17 12.00 -0.09 -0.93
CA ALA A 17 13.45 -0.15 -1.07
C ALA A 17 14.01 -1.36 -0.31
N ARG A 18 13.59 -1.54 0.95
CA ARG A 18 14.03 -2.68 1.78
C ARG A 18 13.56 -4.03 1.24
N PHE A 19 12.30 -4.12 0.81
CA PHE A 19 11.76 -5.28 0.09
C PHE A 19 12.66 -5.64 -1.10
N GLY A 20 13.12 -4.61 -1.80
CA GLY A 20 14.02 -4.72 -2.92
C GLY A 20 15.36 -5.35 -2.64
N GLU A 21 16.05 -4.85 -1.62
CA GLU A 21 17.31 -5.40 -1.13
C GLU A 21 17.14 -6.88 -0.74
N ILE A 22 16.05 -7.21 -0.04
CA ILE A 22 15.74 -8.58 0.36
C ILE A 22 15.56 -9.46 -0.88
N LYS A 23 14.82 -9.01 -1.90
CA LYS A 23 14.62 -9.78 -3.13
C LYS A 23 15.93 -10.01 -3.90
N GLN A 24 16.82 -9.02 -3.95
CA GLN A 24 18.13 -9.17 -4.59
C GLN A 24 19.01 -10.20 -3.86
N GLN A 25 18.93 -10.26 -2.53
CA GLN A 25 19.63 -11.26 -1.71
C GLN A 25 18.99 -12.66 -1.79
N ASN A 26 17.75 -12.74 -2.26
CA ASN A 26 16.94 -13.95 -2.31
C ASN A 26 16.42 -14.24 -3.73
N PRO A 27 17.31 -14.61 -4.67
CA PRO A 27 16.89 -15.09 -5.98
C PRO A 27 15.93 -16.28 -5.86
N TRP A 28 15.08 -16.46 -6.88
CA TRP A 28 13.97 -17.41 -6.86
C TRP A 28 14.37 -18.85 -6.49
N TRP A 29 15.56 -19.32 -6.90
CA TRP A 29 16.05 -20.64 -6.56
C TRP A 29 16.32 -20.81 -5.05
N ARG A 30 16.77 -19.77 -4.34
CA ARG A 30 16.93 -19.80 -2.88
C ARG A 30 15.58 -19.87 -2.18
N MET A 31 14.56 -19.22 -2.75
CA MET A 31 13.19 -19.28 -2.22
C MET A 31 12.61 -20.69 -2.35
N LEU A 32 12.88 -21.40 -3.46
CA LEU A 32 12.44 -22.78 -3.65
C LEU A 32 13.12 -23.77 -2.71
N LEU A 33 14.40 -23.53 -2.39
CA LEU A 33 15.18 -24.36 -1.47
C LEU A 33 14.99 -23.99 0.01
N GLY A 34 14.13 -23.01 0.33
CA GLY A 34 13.94 -22.54 1.71
C GLY A 34 15.18 -21.86 2.33
N LEU A 35 16.14 -21.42 1.50
CA LEU A 35 17.40 -20.78 1.93
C LEU A 35 17.31 -19.25 1.93
N ASN A 36 16.09 -18.73 2.06
CA ASN A 36 15.81 -17.32 2.00
C ASN A 36 16.14 -16.61 3.33
N LYS A 37 16.84 -15.48 3.23
CA LYS A 37 17.15 -14.59 4.34
C LYS A 37 16.15 -13.44 4.34
N ILE A 38 15.03 -13.63 5.03
CA ILE A 38 14.10 -12.54 5.33
C ILE A 38 14.43 -12.06 6.74
N PRO A 39 14.73 -10.76 6.94
CA PRO A 39 14.94 -10.22 8.28
C PRO A 39 13.78 -10.51 9.21
N GLU A 40 14.08 -10.74 10.49
CA GLU A 40 13.05 -10.89 11.51
C GLU A 40 12.15 -9.64 11.55
N GLY A 41 10.84 -9.85 11.78
CA GLY A 41 9.86 -8.77 11.76
C GLY A 41 9.49 -8.22 10.38
N PHE A 42 10.16 -8.61 9.28
CA PHE A 42 9.78 -8.12 7.96
C PHE A 42 8.46 -8.75 7.48
N PRO A 43 7.54 -7.95 6.89
CA PRO A 43 6.30 -8.41 6.27
C PRO A 43 6.49 -9.57 5.30
N ARG A 44 5.76 -10.67 5.51
CA ARG A 44 5.89 -11.88 4.69
C ARG A 44 4.58 -12.65 4.51
N ALA A 45 4.50 -13.43 3.44
CA ALA A 45 3.46 -14.42 3.19
C ALA A 45 4.07 -15.83 3.19
N TYR A 46 3.28 -16.85 3.53
CA TYR A 46 3.66 -18.25 3.42
C TYR A 46 3.00 -18.87 2.18
N VAL A 47 3.82 -19.34 1.24
CA VAL A 47 3.39 -20.01 0.01
C VAL A 47 4.00 -21.41 0.00
N GLY A 48 3.16 -22.45 0.09
CA GLY A 48 3.64 -23.84 0.13
C GLY A 48 4.63 -24.11 1.28
N GLY A 49 4.43 -23.49 2.43
CA GLY A 49 5.32 -23.60 3.60
C GLY A 49 6.54 -22.66 3.57
N ASN A 50 6.88 -22.08 2.42
CA ASN A 50 8.01 -21.16 2.30
C ASN A 50 7.59 -19.72 2.61
N ALA A 51 8.40 -19.02 3.40
CA ALA A 51 8.20 -17.60 3.65
C ALA A 51 8.66 -16.77 2.43
N VAL A 52 7.86 -15.79 2.03
CA VAL A 52 8.12 -14.90 0.89
C VAL A 52 7.94 -13.46 1.38
N PRO A 53 8.91 -12.55 1.18
CA PRO A 53 8.71 -11.16 1.58
C PRO A 53 7.56 -10.55 0.76
N VAL A 54 6.81 -9.62 1.35
CA VAL A 54 5.75 -8.89 0.65
C VAL A 54 6.08 -7.40 0.54
N ASN A 55 5.56 -6.77 -0.50
CA ASN A 55 5.84 -5.38 -0.87
C ASN A 55 4.91 -4.36 -0.17
N PHE A 56 4.10 -4.80 0.79
CA PHE A 56 3.24 -3.98 1.63
C PHE A 56 3.43 -4.34 3.10
N PHE A 57 3.13 -3.42 4.01
CA PHE A 57 3.19 -3.67 5.46
C PHE A 57 1.81 -3.64 6.12
N ALA A 58 0.79 -3.11 5.46
CA ALA A 58 -0.59 -3.18 5.91
C ALA A 58 -1.55 -3.48 4.75
N LYS A 59 -2.65 -4.16 5.06
CA LYS A 59 -3.70 -4.54 4.12
C LYS A 59 -5.04 -4.34 4.80
N GLY A 60 -5.99 -3.73 4.12
CA GLY A 60 -7.25 -3.36 4.76
C GLY A 60 -8.22 -2.69 3.82
N SER A 61 -8.96 -1.74 4.35
CA SER A 61 -9.95 -0.96 3.60
C SER A 61 -9.72 0.52 3.80
N LEU A 62 -9.94 1.29 2.73
CA LEU A 62 -9.90 2.74 2.76
C LEU A 62 -11.30 3.28 2.48
N HIS A 63 -11.78 4.09 3.41
CA HIS A 63 -13.01 4.86 3.28
C HIS A 63 -12.67 6.30 2.92
N LEU A 64 -13.20 6.80 1.81
CA LEU A 64 -13.12 8.21 1.44
C LEU A 64 -14.40 8.92 1.84
N GLY A 65 -14.36 9.62 2.98
CA GLY A 65 -15.45 10.44 3.46
C GLY A 65 -15.48 11.83 2.79
N GLU A 66 -16.31 12.72 3.32
CA GLU A 66 -16.45 14.07 2.77
C GLU A 66 -15.22 14.94 3.02
N GLN A 67 -14.71 14.95 4.25
CA GLN A 67 -13.63 15.83 4.72
C GLN A 67 -12.32 15.11 5.07
N GLN A 68 -12.39 13.78 5.24
CA GLN A 68 -11.26 12.95 5.64
C GLN A 68 -11.28 11.61 4.92
N PHE A 69 -10.14 10.92 4.95
CA PHE A 69 -10.04 9.53 4.57
C PHE A 69 -9.58 8.70 5.76
N THR A 70 -10.11 7.48 5.84
CA THR A 70 -9.84 6.57 6.94
C THR A 70 -9.39 5.22 6.39
N PHE A 71 -8.20 4.78 6.78
CA PHE A 71 -7.71 3.43 6.48
C PHE A 71 -7.77 2.56 7.73
N THR A 72 -8.36 1.38 7.61
CA THR A 72 -8.39 0.39 8.67
C THR A 72 -7.76 -0.89 8.16
N SER A 73 -6.61 -1.26 8.76
CA SER A 73 -5.98 -2.55 8.52
C SER A 73 -6.90 -3.68 8.98
N ARG A 74 -6.85 -4.80 8.27
CA ARG A 74 -7.56 -6.03 8.64
C ARG A 74 -6.52 -7.10 8.87
N GLU A 75 -6.69 -7.88 9.94
CA GLU A 75 -5.78 -8.98 10.21
C GLU A 75 -5.83 -9.96 9.03
N PRO A 76 -4.71 -10.18 8.31
CA PRO A 76 -4.72 -10.91 7.05
C PRO A 76 -4.72 -12.44 7.24
N GLY A 77 -5.18 -12.95 8.39
CA GLY A 77 -4.91 -14.30 8.91
C GLY A 77 -4.78 -15.41 7.85
N PHE A 78 -5.79 -15.56 7.00
CA PHE A 78 -5.73 -16.34 5.77
C PHE A 78 -6.45 -15.56 4.67
N ASP A 79 -5.72 -15.17 3.61
CA ASP A 79 -6.31 -14.45 2.49
C ASP A 79 -5.76 -15.02 1.17
N ASN A 80 -6.65 -15.33 0.23
CA ASN A 80 -6.34 -16.01 -1.04
C ASN A 80 -5.47 -17.27 -0.88
N GLY A 81 -5.73 -18.06 0.16
CA GLY A 81 -4.98 -19.29 0.46
C GLY A 81 -3.55 -19.05 0.97
N GLN A 82 -3.18 -17.80 1.26
CA GLN A 82 -1.88 -17.44 1.82
C GLN A 82 -2.04 -17.02 3.27
N ARG A 83 -1.13 -17.51 4.12
CA ARG A 83 -0.99 -17.04 5.50
C ARG A 83 0.00 -15.88 5.52
N TYR A 84 -0.34 -14.78 6.17
CA TYR A 84 0.56 -13.63 6.30
C TYR A 84 1.16 -13.56 7.70
N ALA A 85 2.35 -12.96 7.83
CA ALA A 85 2.99 -12.67 9.11
C ALA A 85 3.71 -11.32 9.07
N HIS A 86 3.76 -10.67 10.23
CA HIS A 86 4.34 -9.33 10.41
C HIS A 86 3.76 -8.27 9.46
N ILE A 87 2.51 -8.44 9.04
CA ILE A 87 1.69 -7.33 8.54
C ILE A 87 1.20 -6.58 9.78
N THR A 88 1.20 -5.25 9.74
CA THR A 88 0.82 -4.40 10.87
C THR A 88 -0.70 -4.40 11.01
N PRO A 89 -1.29 -5.18 11.95
CA PRO A 89 -2.74 -5.33 12.04
C PRO A 89 -3.40 -4.08 12.63
N ASP A 90 -2.64 -3.31 13.43
CA ASP A 90 -3.11 -2.11 14.12
C ASP A 90 -2.82 -0.83 13.34
N PHE A 91 -2.41 -0.93 12.07
CA PHE A 91 -2.17 0.24 11.25
C PHE A 91 -3.50 0.91 10.90
N HIS A 92 -3.69 2.11 11.44
CA HIS A 92 -4.86 2.94 11.20
C HIS A 92 -4.43 4.32 10.74
N LEU A 93 -5.15 4.85 9.77
CA LEU A 93 -5.03 6.26 9.37
C LEU A 93 -6.41 6.87 9.48
N ASP A 94 -6.49 8.02 10.13
CA ASP A 94 -7.66 8.88 10.07
C ASP A 94 -7.16 10.30 9.85
N LEU A 95 -7.27 10.78 8.61
CA LEU A 95 -6.55 11.97 8.17
C LEU A 95 -7.47 12.89 7.37
N PRO A 96 -7.55 14.20 7.73
CA PRO A 96 -8.29 15.17 6.95
C PRO A 96 -7.61 15.37 5.60
N TYR A 97 -8.37 15.66 4.54
CA TYR A 97 -7.79 15.93 3.22
C TYR A 97 -6.87 17.16 3.21
N ALA A 98 -7.07 18.10 4.13
CA ALA A 98 -6.18 19.25 4.34
C ALA A 98 -4.75 18.84 4.74
N SER A 99 -4.53 17.62 5.23
CA SER A 99 -3.21 17.07 5.51
C SER A 99 -2.49 16.50 4.29
N LEU A 100 -3.18 16.34 3.16
CA LEU A 100 -2.53 15.91 1.92
C LEU A 100 -1.73 17.08 1.34
N ALA A 101 -0.42 16.92 1.24
CA ALA A 101 0.45 17.87 0.56
C ALA A 101 0.54 17.58 -0.94
N ARG A 102 0.55 16.30 -1.32
CA ARG A 102 0.67 15.87 -2.72
C ARG A 102 0.08 14.47 -2.91
N VAL A 103 -0.50 14.25 -4.09
CA VAL A 103 -0.91 12.93 -4.57
C VAL A 103 -0.29 12.73 -5.95
N GLU A 104 0.43 11.62 -6.16
CA GLU A 104 1.07 11.33 -7.44
C GLU A 104 1.12 9.83 -7.75
N ARG A 105 1.36 9.49 -9.01
CA ARG A 105 1.68 8.12 -9.40
C ARG A 105 3.09 7.80 -8.94
N TYR A 106 3.26 6.67 -8.26
CA TYR A 106 4.56 6.21 -7.84
C TYR A 106 5.10 5.18 -8.83
N GLU A 107 6.22 5.51 -9.47
CA GLU A 107 6.97 4.55 -10.27
C GLU A 107 8.10 3.96 -9.43
N PRO A 108 8.08 2.65 -9.13
CA PRO A 108 9.16 2.02 -8.41
C PRO A 108 10.46 2.12 -9.23
N PRO A 109 11.59 2.51 -8.61
CA PRO A 109 12.85 2.67 -9.32
C PRO A 109 13.40 1.34 -9.85
N ALA A 110 13.05 0.22 -9.22
CA ALA A 110 13.58 -1.09 -9.57
C ALA A 110 12.64 -1.90 -10.48
N ALA A 111 13.19 -2.43 -11.57
CA ALA A 111 12.45 -3.18 -12.60
C ALA A 111 11.72 -4.43 -12.06
N TYR A 112 12.25 -5.11 -11.05
CA TYR A 112 11.55 -6.27 -10.45
C TYR A 112 10.36 -5.86 -9.58
N ILE A 113 10.25 -4.61 -9.11
CA ILE A 113 9.03 -4.15 -8.43
C ILE A 113 7.93 -3.94 -9.49
N LYS A 114 8.31 -3.51 -10.70
CA LYS A 114 7.39 -3.42 -11.85
C LYS A 114 6.79 -4.79 -12.23
N TYR A 115 7.47 -5.90 -11.92
CA TYR A 115 6.94 -7.27 -12.11
C TYR A 115 5.63 -7.51 -11.35
N PHE A 116 5.47 -6.92 -10.15
CA PHE A 116 4.24 -7.05 -9.39
C PHE A 116 3.08 -6.22 -9.97
N ASN A 117 3.35 -5.36 -10.96
CA ASN A 117 2.37 -4.59 -11.75
C ASN A 117 1.30 -3.87 -10.90
N LEU A 118 1.69 -3.48 -9.68
CA LEU A 118 0.84 -2.70 -8.78
C LEU A 118 1.00 -1.21 -9.10
N ASN A 119 -0.14 -0.54 -9.30
CA ASN A 119 -0.19 0.89 -9.58
C ASN A 119 -0.20 1.67 -8.26
N TRP A 120 0.98 1.83 -7.68
CA TRP A 120 1.12 2.58 -6.43
C TRP A 120 0.77 4.06 -6.62
N ILE A 121 -0.05 4.57 -5.70
CA ILE A 121 -0.36 5.98 -5.55
C ILE A 121 0.43 6.48 -4.35
N ARG A 122 1.30 7.46 -4.57
CA ARG A 122 2.02 8.14 -3.49
C ARG A 122 1.17 9.26 -2.94
N ILE A 123 1.01 9.28 -1.62
CA ILE A 123 0.46 10.40 -0.88
C ILE A 123 1.57 10.97 0.00
N GLN A 124 1.78 12.29 -0.07
CA GLN A 124 2.63 13.03 0.84
C GLN A 124 1.74 13.74 1.85
N LEU A 125 2.08 13.63 3.12
CA LEU A 125 1.31 14.17 4.23
C LEU A 125 2.09 15.30 4.91
N SER A 126 1.36 16.32 5.37
CA SER A 126 1.90 17.44 6.17
C SER A 126 1.54 17.35 7.65
N ALA A 127 0.86 16.28 8.07
CA ALA A 127 0.43 16.10 9.45
C ALA A 127 1.59 15.66 10.36
N PRO A 128 1.82 16.33 11.51
CA PRO A 128 2.99 16.11 12.35
C PRO A 128 3.07 14.73 13.03
N ASN A 129 1.94 14.02 13.14
CA ASN A 129 1.87 12.69 13.75
C ASN A 129 1.58 11.59 12.72
N ALA A 130 1.72 11.88 11.43
CA ALA A 130 1.53 10.91 10.36
C ALA A 130 2.87 10.59 9.67
N PRO A 131 3.00 9.43 9.01
CA PRO A 131 4.13 9.19 8.13
C PRO A 131 4.20 10.28 7.06
N ASP A 132 5.39 10.84 6.80
CA ASP A 132 5.60 11.86 5.76
C ASP A 132 5.08 11.42 4.39
N GLU A 133 5.17 10.11 4.13
CA GLU A 133 4.81 9.52 2.86
C GLU A 133 4.26 8.10 2.98
N LEU A 134 3.21 7.83 2.22
CA LEU A 134 2.62 6.50 2.07
C LEU A 134 2.36 6.16 0.61
N LEU A 135 2.36 4.86 0.33
CA LEU A 135 2.00 4.30 -0.96
C LEU A 135 0.75 3.45 -0.80
N LEU A 136 -0.26 3.73 -1.62
CA LEU A 136 -1.54 3.03 -1.63
C LEU A 136 -1.70 2.26 -2.95
N SER A 137 -2.25 1.04 -2.91
CA SER A 137 -2.63 0.32 -4.11
C SER A 137 -3.84 -0.56 -3.83
N CYS A 138 -4.86 -0.47 -4.69
CA CYS A 138 -5.88 -1.52 -4.77
C CYS A 138 -5.22 -2.83 -5.20
N THR A 139 -5.73 -3.97 -4.73
CA THR A 139 -5.22 -5.29 -5.07
C THR A 139 -6.34 -6.30 -5.31
N GLY A 140 -5.99 -7.47 -5.84
CA GLY A 140 -6.91 -8.53 -6.22
C GLY A 140 -6.16 -9.70 -6.84
N SER A 141 -6.88 -10.58 -7.53
CA SER A 141 -6.31 -11.73 -8.23
C SER A 141 -5.81 -11.36 -9.65
N GLY A 142 -4.94 -12.20 -10.22
CA GLY A 142 -4.36 -11.94 -11.56
C GLY A 142 -5.38 -11.85 -12.69
N THR A 143 -6.54 -12.51 -12.56
CA THR A 143 -7.65 -12.41 -13.52
C THR A 143 -8.36 -11.05 -13.47
N GLU A 144 -8.14 -10.27 -12.42
CA GLU A 144 -8.80 -8.99 -12.16
C GLU A 144 -7.89 -7.78 -12.45
N MET A 145 -6.74 -7.98 -13.09
CA MET A 145 -5.75 -6.90 -13.29
C MET A 145 -6.32 -5.66 -13.98
N ALA A 146 -7.26 -5.82 -14.92
CA ALA A 146 -7.93 -4.69 -15.55
C ALA A 146 -8.79 -3.88 -14.55
N LEU A 147 -9.54 -4.58 -13.69
CA LEU A 147 -10.33 -3.97 -12.62
C LEU A 147 -9.42 -3.30 -11.58
N ILE A 148 -8.33 -3.96 -11.19
CA ILE A 148 -7.34 -3.40 -10.25
C ILE A 148 -6.77 -2.09 -10.80
N ARG A 149 -6.42 -2.05 -12.10
CA ARG A 149 -5.96 -0.82 -12.76
C ARG A 149 -7.03 0.26 -12.72
N GLN A 150 -8.27 -0.06 -13.09
CA GLN A 150 -9.39 0.87 -13.04
C GLN A 150 -9.63 1.40 -11.62
N SER A 151 -9.63 0.54 -10.60
CA SER A 151 -9.80 0.95 -9.20
C SER A 151 -8.67 1.85 -8.72
N ASN A 152 -7.43 1.60 -9.12
CA ASN A 152 -6.31 2.51 -8.82
C ASN A 152 -6.40 3.83 -9.61
N GLU A 153 -6.98 3.84 -10.81
CA GLU A 153 -7.27 5.07 -11.53
C GLU A 153 -8.33 5.91 -10.83
N LEU A 154 -9.45 5.28 -10.44
CA LEU A 154 -10.52 5.92 -9.69
C LEU A 154 -10.02 6.50 -8.36
N LEU A 155 -9.32 5.68 -7.56
CA LEU A 155 -8.77 6.10 -6.27
C LEU A 155 -7.86 7.33 -6.41
N TYR A 156 -6.96 7.33 -7.39
CA TYR A 156 -6.08 8.46 -7.63
C TYR A 156 -6.83 9.73 -8.01
N ASN A 157 -7.80 9.62 -8.92
CA ASN A 157 -8.58 10.76 -9.36
C ASN A 157 -9.41 11.35 -8.21
N GLU A 158 -9.96 10.50 -7.34
CA GLU A 158 -10.69 10.91 -6.15
C GLU A 158 -9.78 11.61 -5.14
N LEU A 159 -8.62 11.02 -4.81
CA LEU A 159 -7.64 11.65 -3.92
C LEU A 159 -7.13 13.00 -4.46
N GLN A 160 -6.91 13.11 -5.77
CA GLN A 160 -6.56 14.37 -6.42
C GLN A 160 -7.67 15.41 -6.33
N ALA A 161 -8.93 15.01 -6.54
CA ALA A 161 -10.07 15.91 -6.40
C ALA A 161 -10.20 16.41 -4.95
N LYS A 162 -10.02 15.52 -3.97
CA LYS A 162 -10.06 15.84 -2.55
C LYS A 162 -8.91 16.74 -2.10
N LEU A 163 -7.70 16.53 -2.61
CA LEU A 163 -6.56 17.41 -2.39
C LEU A 163 -6.89 18.86 -2.80
N ARG A 164 -7.44 19.05 -4.02
CA ARG A 164 -7.81 20.38 -4.53
C ARG A 164 -8.89 21.07 -3.68
N GLN A 165 -9.85 20.30 -3.16
CA GLN A 165 -10.89 20.81 -2.26
C GLN A 165 -10.32 21.22 -0.90
N GLY A 166 -9.41 20.41 -0.33
CA GLY A 166 -8.72 20.70 0.93
C GLY A 166 -7.81 21.93 0.85
N SER A 167 -7.14 22.16 -0.28
CA SER A 167 -6.34 23.38 -0.49
C SER A 167 -7.17 24.67 -0.61
N GLY A 168 -8.44 24.57 -1.01
CA GLY A 168 -9.32 25.72 -1.24
C GLY A 168 -10.06 26.24 -0.01
N THR A 169 -9.94 25.56 1.13
CA THR A 169 -10.61 25.92 2.40
C THR A 169 -9.64 26.48 3.45
N ALA A 170 -8.52 27.08 3.00
CA ALA A 170 -7.73 27.91 3.90
C ALA A 170 -8.63 29.05 4.44
N PRO A 171 -8.87 29.14 5.76
CA PRO A 171 -9.64 30.23 6.31
C PRO A 171 -8.87 31.51 6.03
N GLY A 172 -9.49 32.41 5.25
CA GLY A 172 -8.98 33.77 5.07
C GLY A 172 -8.82 34.38 6.46
N VAL A 173 -7.57 34.70 6.80
CA VAL A 173 -7.22 35.59 7.90
C VAL A 173 -7.41 37.01 7.43
#